data_AF-A0A2E3NTZ2-F1
#
_entry.id   AF-A0A2E3NTZ2-F1
#
_cell.length_a   1.000
_cell.length_b   1.000
_cell.length_c   1.000
_cell.angle_alpha   90.00
_cell.angle_beta   90.00
_cell.angle_gamma   90.00
#
_symmetry.space_group_name_H-M   'P 1'
#
loop_
_entity.id
_entity.type
_entity.pdbx_description
1 polymer ?
#
loop_
_entity_poly.entity_id
_entity_poly.type
_entity_poly.pdbx_seq_one_letter_code
_entity_poly.pdbx_strand_id
1 'polypeptide(L)'
;MPRTLFHRTTLTLVFGGALLVTGCEGGEDSGTVGACVNLANDEVLHIDDASGTTTDATIGEIVLSGFAIDGDAISAESIAAGRSTNITLDGNALNCVLPCSFGTEPGTWTFGASADGYELTPQEVEAEYNRFVGGCPSYDEDGTHVSITLDESGV
;
A
#
# COMPACT_ATOMS: atom_id res chain seq x y z
N MET A 1 64.65 -35.07 -22.30
CA MET A 1 63.94 -33.98 -23.00
C MET A 1 63.94 -32.74 -22.10
N PRO A 2 64.21 -31.55 -22.66
CA PRO A 2 64.78 -30.42 -21.93
C PRO A 2 63.75 -29.41 -21.41
N ARG A 3 64.28 -28.51 -20.57
CA ARG A 3 63.64 -27.41 -19.84
C ARG A 3 63.49 -26.15 -20.71
N THR A 4 62.75 -25.20 -20.12
CA THR A 4 62.87 -23.72 -20.20
C THR A 4 62.23 -22.93 -21.34
N LEU A 5 61.24 -22.11 -20.92
CA LEU A 5 61.08 -20.65 -21.08
C LEU A 5 61.42 -19.99 -22.44
N PHE A 6 60.45 -19.29 -23.05
CA PHE A 6 60.37 -17.80 -23.06
C PHE A 6 59.15 -17.28 -23.86
N HIS A 7 58.29 -16.55 -23.15
CA HIS A 7 57.60 -15.30 -23.48
C HIS A 7 57.40 -14.88 -24.94
N ARG A 8 56.14 -14.64 -25.33
CA ARG A 8 55.76 -13.43 -26.09
C ARG A 8 54.28 -13.06 -25.86
N THR A 9 54.13 -12.11 -24.93
CA THR A 9 52.92 -11.37 -24.60
C THR A 9 52.41 -10.59 -25.81
N THR A 10 51.18 -10.88 -26.26
CA THR A 10 50.45 -10.03 -27.20
C THR A 10 49.28 -9.39 -26.45
N LEU A 11 49.49 -8.10 -26.18
CA LEU A 11 48.57 -7.08 -25.70
C LEU A 11 47.27 -7.07 -26.53
N THR A 12 46.10 -7.13 -25.89
CA THR A 12 44.83 -6.81 -26.57
C THR A 12 43.88 -6.05 -25.63
N LEU A 13 43.79 -4.76 -25.95
CA LEU A 13 42.70 -3.80 -25.76
C LEU A 13 41.88 -3.79 -24.46
N VAL A 14 42.23 -2.78 -23.67
CA VAL A 14 41.35 -1.93 -22.88
C VAL A 14 40.11 -1.50 -23.70
N PHE A 15 38.91 -1.78 -23.18
CA PHE A 15 37.74 -0.95 -23.44
C PHE A 15 37.13 -0.58 -22.10
N GLY A 16 37.48 0.62 -21.64
CA GLY A 16 36.88 1.25 -20.48
C GLY A 16 35.45 1.63 -20.81
N GLY A 17 34.51 0.88 -20.25
CA GLY A 17 33.15 1.37 -20.04
C GLY A 17 33.18 2.31 -18.84
N ALA A 18 33.34 3.60 -19.10
CA ALA A 18 33.07 4.63 -18.11
C ALA A 18 31.56 4.62 -17.82
N LEU A 19 31.16 3.84 -16.82
CA LEU A 19 29.85 3.97 -16.19
C LEU A 19 29.92 5.28 -15.39
N LEU A 20 29.35 6.34 -15.93
CA LEU A 20 29.10 7.58 -15.21
C LEU A 20 28.02 7.29 -14.15
N VAL A 21 28.45 6.77 -13.00
CA VAL A 21 27.67 6.86 -11.77
C VAL A 21 27.81 8.31 -11.32
N THR A 22 26.82 9.14 -11.63
CA THR A 22 26.67 10.43 -10.97
C THR A 22 26.30 10.15 -9.52
N GLY A 23 27.32 9.91 -8.69
CA GLY A 23 27.20 9.88 -7.25
C GLY A 23 26.77 11.26 -6.77
N CYS A 24 25.63 11.31 -6.10
CA CYS A 24 25.15 12.49 -5.39
C CYS A 24 26.22 12.93 -4.39
N GLU A 25 26.54 14.23 -4.42
CA GLU A 25 27.61 14.85 -3.65
C GLU A 25 27.32 14.69 -2.14
N GLY A 26 28.22 14.01 -1.44
CA GLY A 26 28.11 13.74 -0.01
C GLY A 26 28.28 15.01 0.81
N GLY A 27 27.21 15.41 1.51
CA GLY A 27 27.30 16.24 2.70
C GLY A 27 28.03 15.48 3.80
N GLU A 28 29.03 16.12 4.40
CA GLU A 28 29.84 15.59 5.49
C GLU A 28 29.02 15.52 6.80
N ASP A 29 28.10 14.56 6.91
CA ASP A 29 27.45 14.25 8.18
C ASP A 29 27.95 12.92 8.72
N SER A 30 28.63 13.01 9.85
CA SER A 30 29.13 11.91 10.69
C SER A 30 28.03 11.06 11.36
N GLY A 31 26.86 10.97 10.72
CA GLY A 31 25.77 10.08 11.12
C GLY A 31 25.91 8.74 10.42
N THR A 32 25.65 7.65 11.13
CA THR A 32 25.45 6.32 10.55
C THR A 32 24.61 6.44 9.27
N VAL A 33 25.22 6.18 8.10
CA VAL A 33 24.52 6.23 6.81
C VAL A 33 23.54 5.06 6.78
N GLY A 34 22.31 5.32 7.21
CA GLY A 34 21.18 4.41 7.05
C GLY A 34 20.66 4.43 5.62
N ALA A 35 20.07 3.33 5.16
CA ALA A 35 19.35 3.32 3.89
C ALA A 35 18.19 4.32 3.96
N CYS A 36 18.05 5.16 2.94
CA CYS A 36 16.88 6.03 2.78
C CYS A 36 15.66 5.13 2.46
N VAL A 37 14.62 5.22 3.29
CA VAL A 37 13.38 4.42 3.13
C VAL A 37 12.21 5.32 2.73
N ASN A 38 11.24 4.74 2.04
CA ASN A 38 9.93 5.33 1.81
C ASN A 38 8.91 4.63 2.73
N LEU A 39 8.02 5.40 3.34
CA LEU A 39 7.05 4.92 4.33
C LEU A 39 5.67 5.48 4.02
N ALA A 40 4.63 4.67 4.19
CA ALA A 40 3.26 5.16 4.24
C ALA A 40 3.04 6.02 5.49
N ASN A 41 2.68 7.29 5.31
CA ASN A 41 2.34 8.20 6.42
C ASN A 41 0.84 8.49 6.52
N ASP A 42 0.04 7.79 5.72
CA ASP A 42 -1.41 7.78 5.76
C ASP A 42 -1.93 6.35 5.57
N GLU A 43 -3.22 6.13 5.79
CA GLU A 43 -3.87 4.93 5.24
C GLU A 43 -4.04 5.09 3.73
N VAL A 44 -4.09 3.99 3.00
CA VAL A 44 -4.23 4.03 1.53
C VAL A 44 -5.70 4.07 1.08
N LEU A 45 -6.62 3.59 1.94
CA LEU A 45 -8.04 3.52 1.64
C LEU A 45 -8.85 4.17 2.76
N HIS A 46 -9.63 5.18 2.39
CA HIS A 46 -10.53 5.94 3.25
C HIS A 46 -11.97 5.76 2.77
N ILE A 47 -12.84 5.30 3.65
CA ILE A 47 -14.29 5.24 3.42
C ILE A 47 -14.89 6.41 4.20
N ASP A 48 -15.28 7.45 3.46
CA ASP A 48 -15.79 8.68 4.05
C ASP A 48 -17.26 8.51 4.46
N ASP A 49 -18.05 7.88 3.60
CA ASP A 49 -19.50 7.77 3.73
C ASP A 49 -20.02 6.42 3.22
N ALA A 50 -21.15 5.99 3.77
CA ALA A 50 -21.93 4.87 3.25
C ALA A 50 -23.42 5.23 3.22
N SER A 51 -24.11 4.78 2.17
CA SER A 51 -25.56 5.00 2.03
C SER A 51 -26.28 3.80 1.41
N GLY A 52 -27.59 3.72 1.67
CA GLY A 52 -28.46 2.76 0.98
C GLY A 52 -28.60 3.07 -0.51
N THR A 53 -28.59 2.05 -1.36
CA THR A 53 -28.73 2.21 -2.82
C THR A 53 -30.11 2.70 -3.23
N THR A 54 -31.17 2.30 -2.51
CA THR A 54 -32.55 2.67 -2.85
C THR A 54 -33.06 3.84 -2.02
N THR A 55 -32.68 3.85 -0.74
CA THR A 55 -33.23 4.78 0.26
C THR A 55 -32.43 6.07 0.41
N ASP A 56 -31.19 6.11 -0.09
CA ASP A 56 -30.20 7.15 0.18
C ASP A 56 -29.99 7.40 1.69
N ALA A 57 -30.40 6.47 2.55
CA ALA A 57 -30.25 6.61 3.98
C ALA A 57 -28.78 6.50 4.36
N THR A 58 -28.29 7.46 5.17
CA THR A 58 -26.91 7.47 5.67
C THR A 58 -26.70 6.33 6.67
N ILE A 59 -25.60 5.61 6.50
CA ILE A 59 -25.18 4.50 7.34
C ILE A 59 -23.93 4.96 8.10
N GLY A 60 -23.98 4.93 9.44
CA GLY A 60 -22.89 5.44 10.28
C GLY A 60 -21.85 4.39 10.70
N GLU A 61 -22.19 3.11 10.59
CA GLU A 61 -21.31 1.99 10.95
C GLU A 61 -21.56 0.83 9.98
N ILE A 62 -20.47 0.24 9.49
CA ILE A 62 -20.48 -0.86 8.53
C ILE A 62 -19.55 -1.98 9.01
N VAL A 63 -19.87 -3.21 8.59
CA VAL A 63 -19.04 -4.39 8.80
C VAL A 63 -18.40 -4.79 7.48
N LEU A 64 -17.08 -4.84 7.46
CA LEU A 64 -16.25 -5.15 6.30
C LEU A 64 -15.66 -6.56 6.43
N SER A 65 -15.67 -7.35 5.35
CA SER A 65 -15.16 -8.73 5.36
C SER A 65 -14.68 -9.19 3.99
N GLY A 66 -13.98 -10.33 3.94
CA GLY A 66 -13.60 -10.97 2.67
C GLY A 66 -12.62 -10.17 1.83
N PHE A 67 -11.57 -9.64 2.47
CA PHE A 67 -10.60 -8.73 1.85
C PHE A 67 -9.64 -9.42 0.88
N ALA A 68 -9.31 -8.73 -0.21
CA ALA A 68 -8.18 -9.05 -1.08
C ALA A 68 -7.58 -7.79 -1.72
N ILE A 69 -6.29 -7.85 -2.05
CA ILE A 69 -5.56 -6.82 -2.81
C ILE A 69 -5.06 -7.49 -4.09
N ASP A 70 -5.38 -6.93 -5.26
CA ASP A 70 -5.01 -7.49 -6.57
C ASP A 70 -5.41 -8.97 -6.75
N GLY A 71 -6.48 -9.39 -6.05
CA GLY A 71 -6.99 -10.76 -6.04
C GLY A 71 -6.34 -11.70 -5.02
N ASP A 72 -5.29 -11.25 -4.31
CA ASP A 72 -4.66 -12.00 -3.23
C ASP A 72 -5.39 -11.76 -1.91
N ALA A 73 -5.94 -12.83 -1.34
CA ALA A 73 -6.71 -12.76 -0.10
C ALA A 73 -5.83 -12.31 1.08
N ILE A 74 -6.33 -11.33 1.84
CA ILE A 74 -5.69 -10.84 3.06
C ILE A 74 -6.66 -10.94 4.24
N SER A 75 -6.11 -11.03 5.44
CA SER A 75 -6.92 -11.24 6.64
C SER A 75 -7.31 -9.92 7.30
N ALA A 76 -8.50 -9.86 7.89
CA ALA A 76 -8.93 -8.71 8.68
C ALA A 76 -7.94 -8.39 9.82
N GLU A 77 -7.37 -9.42 10.44
CA GLU A 77 -6.37 -9.30 11.49
C GLU A 77 -5.10 -8.60 10.98
N SER A 78 -4.66 -8.92 9.75
CA SER A 78 -3.49 -8.27 9.14
C SER A 78 -3.72 -6.79 8.87
N ILE A 79 -4.92 -6.42 8.44
CA ILE A 79 -5.33 -5.02 8.22
C ILE A 79 -5.38 -4.28 9.55
N ALA A 80 -6.04 -4.86 10.56
CA ALA A 80 -6.18 -4.26 11.89
C ALA A 80 -4.85 -4.15 12.66
N ALA A 81 -3.89 -5.04 12.39
CA ALA A 81 -2.54 -4.94 12.93
C ALA A 81 -1.68 -3.86 12.23
N GLY A 82 -2.11 -3.42 11.05
CA GLY A 82 -1.51 -2.34 10.29
C GLY A 82 -2.01 -0.96 10.69
N ARG A 83 -1.83 0.00 9.79
CA ARG A 83 -2.34 1.36 9.97
C ARG A 83 -3.85 1.37 9.71
N SER A 84 -4.61 1.87 10.67
CA SER A 84 -6.07 1.98 10.57
C SER A 84 -6.62 3.03 11.54
N THR A 85 -7.76 3.62 11.17
CA THR A 85 -8.50 4.61 11.95
C THR A 85 -9.98 4.25 11.99
N ASN A 86 -10.59 4.30 13.18
CA ASN A 86 -11.99 3.93 13.44
C ASN A 86 -12.39 2.50 13.00
N ILE A 87 -11.40 1.61 13.01
CA ILE A 87 -11.55 0.18 12.73
C ILE A 87 -11.42 -0.61 14.04
N THR A 88 -12.31 -1.58 14.25
CA THR A 88 -12.17 -2.60 15.29
C THR A 88 -12.30 -3.98 14.68
N LEU A 89 -11.38 -4.87 15.02
CA LEU A 89 -11.45 -6.28 14.62
C LEU A 89 -12.53 -7.01 15.42
N ASP A 90 -13.43 -7.71 14.74
CA ASP A 90 -14.39 -8.63 15.33
C ASP A 90 -14.38 -9.97 14.56
N GLY A 91 -13.73 -10.97 15.16
CA GLY A 91 -13.46 -12.24 14.48
C GLY A 91 -12.64 -12.03 13.20
N ASN A 92 -13.23 -12.38 12.06
CA ASN A 92 -12.63 -12.26 10.73
C ASN A 92 -13.16 -11.06 9.93
N ALA A 93 -13.81 -10.11 10.60
CA ALA A 93 -14.38 -8.91 10.01
C ALA A 93 -13.86 -7.64 10.72
N LEU A 94 -14.02 -6.50 10.06
CA LEU A 94 -13.70 -5.18 10.60
C LEU A 94 -14.99 -4.40 10.79
N ASN A 95 -15.26 -3.97 12.02
CA ASN A 95 -16.28 -2.95 12.30
C ASN A 95 -15.66 -1.59 12.01
N CYS A 96 -16.26 -0.85 11.08
CA CYS A 96 -15.85 0.47 10.63
C CYS A 96 -16.91 1.49 11.08
N VAL A 97 -16.53 2.38 11.99
CA VAL A 97 -17.35 3.53 12.36
C VAL A 97 -16.96 4.69 11.45
N LEU A 98 -17.89 5.16 10.63
CA LEU A 98 -17.58 6.11 9.55
C LEU A 98 -17.37 7.54 10.08
N PRO A 99 -16.44 8.32 9.48
CA PRO A 99 -15.48 7.89 8.45
C PRO A 99 -14.39 6.98 9.02
N CYS A 100 -13.93 5.98 8.24
CA CYS A 100 -12.87 5.05 8.65
C CYS A 100 -11.84 4.88 7.54
N SER A 101 -10.64 4.41 7.91
CA SER A 101 -9.55 4.20 6.95
C SER A 101 -8.65 3.04 7.39
N PHE A 102 -8.02 2.38 6.41
CA PHE A 102 -7.11 1.26 6.69
C PHE A 102 -6.19 0.95 5.52
N GLY A 103 -5.17 0.13 5.82
CA GLY A 103 -4.25 -0.41 4.84
C GLY A 103 -3.14 0.57 4.48
N THR A 104 -2.02 0.03 4.01
CA THR A 104 -0.88 0.85 3.55
C THR A 104 -0.40 0.44 2.17
N GLU A 105 -0.99 -0.59 1.57
CA GLU A 105 -0.59 -1.21 0.32
C GLU A 105 -1.51 -0.75 -0.81
N PRO A 106 -0.99 0.01 -1.79
CA PRO A 106 -1.74 0.35 -3.00
C PRO A 106 -2.13 -0.88 -3.81
N GLY A 107 -3.19 -0.76 -4.61
CA GLY A 107 -3.68 -1.82 -5.49
C GLY A 107 -5.20 -1.83 -5.60
N THR A 108 -5.74 -2.84 -6.28
CA THR A 108 -7.19 -3.04 -6.36
C THR A 108 -7.67 -3.77 -5.10
N TRP A 109 -8.29 -3.03 -4.19
CA TRP A 109 -8.90 -3.57 -2.98
C TRP A 109 -10.30 -4.09 -3.27
N THR A 110 -10.58 -5.33 -2.85
CA THR A 110 -11.91 -5.92 -2.90
C THR A 110 -12.32 -6.39 -1.51
N PHE A 111 -13.57 -6.14 -1.13
CA PHE A 111 -14.14 -6.54 0.15
C PHE A 111 -15.67 -6.51 0.08
N GLY A 112 -16.35 -7.21 0.98
CA GLY A 112 -17.78 -7.06 1.19
C GLY A 112 -18.05 -6.07 2.32
N ALA A 113 -19.00 -5.17 2.12
CA ALA A 113 -19.53 -4.28 3.15
C ALA A 113 -20.97 -4.68 3.49
N SER A 114 -21.35 -4.60 4.76
CA SER A 114 -22.72 -4.86 5.23
C SER A 114 -23.05 -3.94 6.41
N ALA A 115 -24.33 -3.80 6.74
CA ALA A 115 -24.79 -3.04 7.91
C ALA A 115 -26.16 -3.57 8.38
N ASP A 116 -26.64 -3.12 9.54
CA ASP A 116 -27.99 -3.50 10.00
C ASP A 116 -29.06 -3.01 9.00
N GLY A 117 -29.88 -3.95 8.52
CA GLY A 117 -30.86 -3.68 7.46
C GLY A 117 -30.31 -3.66 6.03
N TYR A 118 -29.03 -4.00 5.83
CA TYR A 118 -28.38 -4.06 4.52
C TYR A 118 -27.68 -5.41 4.29
N GLU A 119 -27.71 -5.88 3.04
CA GLU A 119 -27.03 -7.11 2.63
C GLU A 119 -25.51 -6.91 2.53
N LEU A 120 -24.79 -8.02 2.38
CA LEU A 120 -23.37 -7.99 2.03
C LEU A 120 -23.19 -7.57 0.56
N THR A 121 -22.83 -6.30 0.35
CA THR A 121 -22.57 -5.72 -0.98
C THR A 121 -21.07 -5.71 -1.28
N PRO A 122 -20.61 -6.36 -2.37
CA PRO A 122 -19.21 -6.31 -2.81
C PRO A 122 -18.78 -4.89 -3.18
N GLN A 123 -17.58 -4.52 -2.78
CA GLN A 123 -16.90 -3.27 -3.09
C GLN A 123 -15.59 -3.58 -3.80
N GLU A 124 -15.22 -2.73 -4.75
CA GLU A 124 -13.95 -2.75 -5.47
C GLU A 124 -13.45 -1.31 -5.56
N VAL A 125 -12.24 -1.07 -5.06
CA VAL A 125 -11.64 0.27 -5.00
C VAL A 125 -10.18 0.20 -5.44
N GLU A 126 -9.80 1.03 -6.40
CA GLU A 126 -8.40 1.25 -6.74
C GLU A 126 -7.79 2.22 -5.71
N ALA A 127 -6.97 1.69 -4.80
CA ALA A 127 -6.37 2.46 -3.72
C ALA A 127 -4.96 2.91 -4.08
N GLU A 128 -4.68 4.20 -4.00
CA GLU A 128 -3.38 4.81 -4.30
C GLU A 128 -3.10 6.00 -3.38
N TYR A 129 -1.82 6.37 -3.25
CA TYR A 129 -1.43 7.63 -2.60
C TYR A 129 -1.29 8.73 -3.64
N ASN A 130 -1.89 9.88 -3.36
CA ASN A 130 -1.91 11.01 -4.28
C ASN A 130 -0.78 12.01 -4.02
N ARG A 131 -0.02 11.84 -2.92
CA ARG A 131 1.03 12.78 -2.53
C ARG A 131 2.30 12.09 -2.05
N PHE A 132 3.40 12.39 -2.74
CA PHE A 132 4.74 12.02 -2.32
C PHE A 132 5.44 13.19 -1.61
N VAL A 133 5.97 12.95 -0.42
CA VAL A 133 6.80 13.89 0.34
C VAL A 133 8.25 13.40 0.34
N GLY A 134 9.10 14.10 -0.41
CA GLY A 134 10.53 13.79 -0.51
C GLY A 134 11.29 14.04 0.79
N GLY A 135 12.39 13.30 0.97
CA GLY A 135 13.25 13.35 2.16
C GLY A 135 13.95 12.02 2.40
N CYS A 136 14.75 11.93 3.46
CA CYS A 136 15.24 10.65 3.98
C CYS A 136 14.93 10.55 5.49
N PRO A 137 13.87 9.82 5.89
CA PRO A 137 12.96 9.05 5.02
C PRO A 137 12.03 9.94 4.16
N SER A 138 11.46 9.33 3.12
CA SER A 138 10.38 9.90 2.29
C SER A 138 9.04 9.27 2.67
N TYR A 139 7.93 9.91 2.28
CA TYR A 139 6.60 9.47 2.67
C TYR A 139 5.59 9.50 1.53
N ASP A 140 4.69 8.53 1.53
CA ASP A 140 3.47 8.53 0.72
C ASP A 140 2.28 8.88 1.62
N GLU A 141 1.45 9.81 1.17
CA GLU A 141 0.31 10.39 1.90
C GLU A 141 -0.87 10.61 0.94
N ASP A 142 -2.04 10.97 1.49
CA ASP A 142 -3.24 11.33 0.73
C ASP A 142 -3.83 10.11 -0.01
N GLY A 143 -4.28 9.13 0.78
CA GLY A 143 -4.86 7.89 0.28
C GLY A 143 -6.15 8.09 -0.53
N THR A 144 -6.66 7.03 -1.14
CA THR A 144 -7.90 7.08 -1.90
C THR A 144 -9.10 7.24 -0.97
N HIS A 145 -9.94 8.25 -1.26
CA HIS A 145 -11.21 8.51 -0.57
C HIS A 145 -12.41 8.02 -1.40
N VAL A 146 -13.29 7.24 -0.78
CA VAL A 146 -14.51 6.73 -1.41
C VAL A 146 -15.75 6.90 -0.54
N SER A 147 -16.90 7.04 -1.20
CA SER A 147 -18.20 6.76 -0.61
C SER A 147 -18.74 5.45 -1.18
N ILE A 148 -19.26 4.57 -0.33
CA ILE A 148 -19.79 3.27 -0.76
C ILE A 148 -21.31 3.23 -0.68
N THR A 149 -21.91 2.29 -1.40
CA THR A 149 -23.36 2.04 -1.32
C THR A 149 -23.64 0.60 -0.95
N LEU A 150 -24.70 0.39 -0.15
CA LEU A 150 -25.14 -0.92 0.29
C LEU A 150 -26.58 -1.21 -0.14
N ASP A 151 -26.85 -2.45 -0.50
CA ASP A 151 -28.17 -2.89 -0.90
C ASP A 151 -29.03 -3.19 0.33
N GLU A 152 -30.27 -2.69 0.35
CA GLU A 152 -31.19 -2.96 1.45
C GLU A 152 -31.54 -4.46 1.57
N SER A 153 -31.68 -4.96 2.79
CA SER A 153 -32.10 -6.34 3.04
C SER A 153 -33.57 -6.57 2.66
N GLY A 154 -33.82 -7.59 1.84
CA GLY A 154 -35.16 -8.10 1.55
C GLY A 154 -36.02 -7.25 0.61
N VAL A 155 -35.39 -6.41 -0.23
CA VAL A 155 -36.04 -5.72 -1.37
C VAL A 155 -36.19 -6.61 -2.60
#